data_AF-A0AA38CN22-F1
#
_entry.id   AF-A0AA38CN22-F1
#
_cell.length_a   1.000
_cell.length_b   1.000
_cell.length_c   1.000
_cell.angle_alpha   90.00
_cell.angle_beta   90.00
_cell.angle_gamma   90.00
#
_symmetry.space_group_name_H-M   'P 1'
#
loop_
_entity.id
_entity.type
_entity.pdbx_description
1 polymer ?
#
loop_
_entity_poly.entity_id
_entity_poly.type
_entity_poly.pdbx_seq_one_letter_code
_entity_poly.pdbx_strand_id
1 'polypeptide(L)'
;EVETLMNLMHDKLEALVEKRDMVNHYGIRVQILGDLGLLPERVRKAAERAMAFSKDNDKAVLNICAPYTATQEIVNAVKGVITEKAEE
;
A
#
# COMPACT_ATOMS: atom_id res chain seq x y z
N GLU A 1 11.58 17.95 -4.26
CA GLU A 1 10.43 17.78 -3.33
C GLU A 1 9.82 16.39 -3.42
N VAL A 2 9.28 15.97 -4.57
CA VAL A 2 8.69 14.61 -4.73
C VAL A 2 9.68 13.49 -4.45
N GLU A 3 10.92 13.60 -4.93
CA GLU A 3 11.96 12.59 -4.69
C GLU A 3 12.27 12.40 -3.19
N THR A 4 12.30 13.50 -2.44
CA THR A 4 12.52 13.49 -0.98
C THR A 4 11.37 12.78 -0.27
N LEU A 5 10.12 13.03 -0.69
CA LEU A 5 8.96 12.33 -0.14
C LEU A 5 9.01 10.83 -0.46
N MET A 6 9.40 10.45 -1.68
CA MET A 6 9.56 9.06 -2.07
C MET A 6 10.69 8.36 -1.31
N ASN A 7 11.79 9.07 -1.02
CA ASN A 7 12.86 8.57 -0.16
C ASN A 7 12.38 8.36 1.27
N LEU A 8 11.62 9.31 1.82
CA LEU A 8 11.05 9.16 3.15
C LEU A 8 10.07 7.99 3.22
N MET A 9 9.21 7.83 2.21
CA MET A 9 8.26 6.72 2.14
C MET A 9 8.99 5.37 2.07
N HIS A 10 10.05 5.28 1.25
CA HIS A 10 10.91 4.09 1.20
C HIS A 10 11.51 3.76 2.57
N ASP A 11 12.17 4.73 3.21
CA ASP A 11 12.85 4.57 4.49
C ASP A 11 11.88 4.13 5.60
N LYS A 12 10.67 4.70 5.63
CA LYS A 12 9.63 4.28 6.58
C LYS A 12 9.10 2.88 6.32
N LEU A 13 8.90 2.49 5.06
CA LEU A 13 8.48 1.15 4.71
C LEU A 13 9.55 0.11 5.06
N GLU A 14 10.83 0.42 4.82
CA GLU A 14 11.92 -0.45 5.24
C GLU A 14 12.01 -0.56 6.76
N ALA A 15 11.92 0.56 7.48
CA ALA A 15 11.90 0.53 8.94
C ALA A 15 10.74 -0.29 9.52
N LEU A 16 9.58 -0.33 8.84
CA LEU A 16 8.46 -1.20 9.22
C LEU A 16 8.80 -2.70 9.01
N VAL A 17 9.49 -3.02 7.92
CA VAL A 17 9.97 -4.38 7.64
C VAL A 17 11.04 -4.82 8.65
N GLU A 18 11.96 -3.93 9.00
CA GLU A 18 12.98 -4.20 10.03
C GLU A 18 12.34 -4.42 11.41
N LYS A 19 11.28 -3.68 11.73
CA LYS A 19 10.52 -3.79 12.98
C LYS A 19 9.37 -4.81 12.90
N ARG A 20 9.44 -5.78 11.98
CA ARG A 20 8.38 -6.79 11.79
C ARG A 20 7.92 -7.46 13.09
N ASP A 21 8.85 -7.75 14.00
CA ASP A 21 8.55 -8.44 15.26
C ASP A 21 7.64 -7.59 16.15
N MET A 22 7.87 -6.27 16.18
CA MET A 22 7.02 -5.30 16.86
C MET A 22 5.64 -5.20 16.17
N VAL A 23 5.62 -5.05 14.85
CA VAL A 23 4.39 -4.92 14.06
C VAL A 23 3.50 -6.16 14.23
N ASN A 24 4.10 -7.35 14.24
CA ASN A 24 3.42 -8.62 14.45
C ASN A 24 2.95 -8.78 15.91
N HIS A 25 3.75 -8.36 16.89
CA HIS A 25 3.37 -8.37 18.30
C HIS A 25 2.11 -7.53 18.56
N TYR A 26 2.06 -6.33 17.98
CA TYR A 26 0.88 -5.46 18.04
C TYR A 26 -0.25 -5.89 17.08
N GLY A 27 -0.01 -6.86 16.19
CA GLY A 27 -0.99 -7.35 15.22
C GLY A 27 -1.45 -6.27 14.24
N ILE A 28 -0.53 -5.43 13.78
CA ILE A 28 -0.83 -4.36 12.82
C ILE A 28 -0.68 -4.89 11.39
N ARG A 29 -1.75 -4.79 10.61
CA ARG A 29 -1.79 -5.08 9.18
C ARG A 29 -1.57 -3.81 8.38
N VAL A 30 -0.53 -3.79 7.56
CA VAL A 30 -0.23 -2.65 6.69
C VAL A 30 -0.87 -2.88 5.33
N GLN A 31 -1.63 -1.91 4.85
CA GLN A 31 -2.22 -1.91 3.51
C GLN A 31 -1.91 -0.59 2.82
N ILE A 32 -1.45 -0.66 1.57
CA ILE A 32 -1.16 0.53 0.78
C ILE A 32 -2.22 0.64 -0.30
N LEU A 33 -2.94 1.76 -0.29
CA LEU A 33 -4.07 2.04 -1.15
C LEU A 33 -3.67 3.08 -2.21
N GLY A 34 -4.09 2.88 -3.45
CA GLY A 34 -3.74 3.74 -4.58
C GLY A 34 -2.98 3.01 -5.69
N ASP A 35 -2.47 3.77 -6.65
CA ASP A 35 -1.80 3.21 -7.82
C ASP A 35 -0.32 2.93 -7.55
N LEU A 36 -0.02 1.71 -7.12
CA LEU A 36 1.36 1.26 -6.89
C LEU A 36 2.22 1.26 -8.16
N GLY A 37 1.61 1.30 -9.35
CA GLY A 37 2.30 1.37 -10.64
C GLY A 37 2.95 2.73 -10.90
N LEU A 38 2.40 3.79 -10.30
CA LEU A 38 2.97 5.14 -10.32
C LEU A 38 4.09 5.36 -9.30
N LEU A 39 4.30 4.43 -8.36
CA LEU A 39 5.40 4.50 -7.41
C LEU A 39 6.72 4.07 -8.06
N PRO A 40 7.85 4.70 -7.67
CA PRO A 40 9.16 4.21 -8.09
C PRO A 40 9.38 2.80 -7.57
N GLU A 41 10.03 1.95 -8.38
CA GLU A 41 10.16 0.51 -8.13
C GLU A 41 10.68 0.19 -6.73
N ARG A 42 11.62 0.98 -6.20
CA ARG A 42 12.16 0.82 -4.84
C ARG A 42 11.07 0.88 -3.78
N VAL A 43 10.17 1.87 -3.87
CA VAL A 43 9.07 2.08 -2.90
C VAL A 43 8.04 0.98 -3.06
N ARG A 44 7.72 0.60 -4.31
CA ARG A 44 6.79 -0.50 -4.59
C ARG A 44 7.26 -1.82 -3.99
N LYS A 45 8.53 -2.18 -4.16
CA LYS A 45 9.10 -3.41 -3.58
C LYS A 45 9.07 -3.37 -2.04
N ALA A 46 9.36 -2.23 -1.42
CA ALA A 46 9.27 -2.07 0.03
C ALA A 46 7.82 -2.18 0.53
N ALA A 47 6.88 -1.58 -0.19
CA ALA A 47 5.44 -1.65 0.04
C ALA A 47 4.91 -3.09 -0.01
N GLU A 48 5.27 -3.84 -1.06
CA GLU A 48 4.89 -5.25 -1.23
C GLU A 48 5.42 -6.12 -0.10
N ARG A 49 6.68 -5.94 0.29
CA ARG A 49 7.26 -6.64 1.45
C ARG A 49 6.49 -6.33 2.73
N ALA A 50 6.16 -5.06 2.96
CA ALA A 50 5.45 -4.60 4.15
C ALA A 50 4.03 -5.20 4.25
N MET A 51 3.30 -5.24 3.14
CA MET A 51 1.98 -5.86 3.08
C MET A 51 2.05 -7.38 3.22
N ALA A 52 3.08 -8.03 2.65
CA ALA A 52 3.22 -9.48 2.69
C ALA A 52 3.46 -10.01 4.11
N PHE A 53 4.37 -9.39 4.89
CA PHE A 53 4.65 -9.88 6.24
C PHE A 53 3.52 -9.59 7.23
N SER A 54 2.75 -8.52 7.01
CA SER A 54 1.68 -8.08 7.91
C SER A 54 0.29 -8.58 7.51
N LYS A 55 0.20 -9.43 6.47
CA LYS A 55 -1.06 -9.94 5.92
C LYS A 55 -1.90 -10.72 6.93
N ASP A 56 -1.26 -11.46 7.82
CA ASP A 56 -1.92 -12.35 8.79
C ASP A 56 -2.39 -11.61 10.07
N ASN A 57 -2.07 -10.32 10.18
CA ASN A 57 -2.44 -9.51 11.33
C ASN A 57 -3.89 -9.03 11.24
N ASP A 58 -4.61 -9.06 12.36
CA ASP A 58 -6.04 -8.70 12.42
C ASP A 58 -6.38 -7.69 13.54
N LYS A 59 -5.41 -7.31 14.41
CA LYS A 59 -5.71 -6.43 15.56
C LYS A 59 -5.91 -4.97 15.18
N ALA A 60 -5.16 -4.47 14.20
CA ALA A 60 -5.27 -3.10 13.71
C ALA A 60 -4.88 -3.03 12.23
N VAL A 61 -5.52 -2.15 11.47
CA VAL A 61 -5.20 -1.94 10.05
C VAL A 61 -4.66 -0.53 9.84
N LEU A 62 -3.46 -0.43 9.27
CA LEU A 62 -2.85 0.82 8.85
C LEU A 62 -2.97 0.95 7.34
N ASN A 63 -3.90 1.80 6.89
CA ASN A 63 -4.09 2.14 5.48
C ASN A 63 -3.21 3.34 5.11
N ILE A 64 -2.30 3.17 4.15
CA ILE A 64 -1.41 4.21 3.63
C ILE A 64 -1.84 4.53 2.20
N CYS A 65 -2.44 5.69 1.98
CA CYS A 65 -2.93 6.11 0.66
C CYS A 65 -1.85 6.84 -0.13
N ALA A 66 -1.19 6.17 -1.08
CA ALA A 66 -0.13 6.76 -1.89
C ALA A 66 0.14 5.98 -3.20
N PRO A 67 0.29 6.66 -4.36
CA PRO A 67 -0.18 7.98 -4.75
C PRO A 67 -1.70 7.92 -5.01
N TYR A 68 -2.43 8.67 -4.20
CA TYR A 68 -3.87 8.59 -4.14
C TYR A 68 -4.49 9.88 -4.67
N THR A 69 -5.31 9.77 -5.71
CA THR A 69 -6.30 10.80 -6.00
C THR A 69 -7.67 10.15 -5.86
N ALA A 70 -8.57 10.78 -5.08
CA ALA A 70 -9.92 10.26 -4.87
C ALA A 70 -10.66 10.04 -6.20
N THR A 71 -10.39 10.89 -7.20
CA THR A 71 -10.93 10.76 -8.56
C THR A 71 -10.46 9.46 -9.24
N GLN A 72 -9.18 9.11 -9.13
CA GLN A 72 -8.67 7.89 -9.76
C GLN A 72 -9.23 6.63 -9.09
N GLU A 73 -9.46 6.65 -7.78
CA GLU A 73 -10.13 5.54 -7.09
C GLU A 73 -11.57 5.33 -7.57
N ILE A 74 -12.36 6.41 -7.67
CA ILE A 74 -13.75 6.31 -8.19
C ILE A 74 -13.75 5.79 -9.62
N VAL A 75 -12.85 6.30 -10.48
CA VAL A 75 -12.73 5.84 -11.87
C VAL A 75 -12.34 4.35 -11.93
N ASN A 76 -11.38 3.91 -11.12
CA ASN A 76 -10.96 2.51 -11.08
C ASN A 76 -12.09 1.60 -10.57
N ALA A 77 -12.84 2.02 -9.55
CA ALA A 77 -13.99 1.28 -9.03
C ALA A 77 -15.10 1.14 -10.09
N VAL A 78 -15.45 2.25 -10.77
CA VAL A 78 -16.46 2.23 -11.85
C VAL A 78 -16.01 1.35 -13.02
N LYS A 79 -14.73 1.42 -13.41
CA LYS A 79 -14.17 0.53 -14.44
C LYS A 79 -14.27 -0.94 -14.03
N GLY A 80 -13.95 -1.27 -12.77
CA GLY A 80 -14.07 -2.63 -12.24
C GLY A 80 -15.49 -3.19 -12.39
N VAL A 81 -16.50 -2.40 -12.00
CA VAL A 81 -17.92 -2.78 -12.13
C VAL A 81 -18.33 -2.98 -13.59
N ILE A 82 -17.85 -2.14 -14.50
CA ILE A 82 -18.17 -2.26 -15.94
C ILE A 82 -17.52 -3.51 -16.54
N THR A 83 -16.26 -3.81 -16.18
CA THR A 83 -15.58 -5.02 -16.65
C THR A 83 -16.29 -6.27 -16.12
N GLU A 84 -16.66 -6.30 -14.84
CA GLU A 84 -17.41 -7.40 -14.24
C GLU A 84 -18.76 -7.64 -14.95
N LYS A 85 -19.45 -6.56 -15.36
CA LYS A 85 -20.69 -6.61 -16.14
C LYS A 85 -20.51 -7.01 -17.61
N ALA A 86 -19.33 -6.83 -18.19
CA ALA A 86 -19.06 -7.14 -19.59
C ALA A 86 -18.61 -8.59 -19.81
N GLU A 87 -18.21 -9.28 -18.74
CA GLU A 87 -17.85 -10.70 -18.74
C GLU A 87 -19.03 -11.62 -18.35
N GLU A 88 -20.20 -11.04 -18.05
CA GLU A 88 -21.50 -11.71 -17.80
C GLU A 88 -22.40 -11.67 -19.05
#